data_AF-A0A961RGA8-F1
#
_entry.id   AF-A0A961RGA8-F1
#
_cell.length_a   1.000
_cell.length_b   1.000
_cell.length_c   1.000
_cell.angle_alpha   90.00
_cell.angle_beta   90.00
_cell.angle_gamma   90.00
#
_symmetry.space_group_name_H-M   'P 1'
#
loop_
_entity.id
_entity.type
_entity.pdbx_description
1 polymer ?
#
loop_
_entity_poly.entity_id
_entity_poly.type
_entity_poly.pdbx_seq_one_letter_code
_entity_poly.pdbx_strand_id
1 'polypeptide(L)'
;MTKKLFTLASLVLLAGCQEYLTRSDMVSPYTGNAAVTNQAQQTIDPWPRYVYDTDLKTSGKRQADAIRNYRDAHEASQAVPNALLPAQQQASGASSTQQ
;
A
#
# COMPACT_ATOMS: atom_id res chain seq x y z
N MET A 1 -38.63 50.05 17.18
CA MET A 1 -37.25 49.89 16.66
C MET A 1 -36.41 48.90 17.47
N THR A 2 -36.63 48.76 18.77
CA THR A 2 -35.91 47.84 19.68
C THR A 2 -35.94 46.36 19.28
N LYS A 3 -37.07 45.85 18.78
CA LYS A 3 -37.17 44.45 18.32
C LYS A 3 -36.25 44.12 17.13
N LYS A 4 -36.08 45.07 16.19
CA LYS A 4 -35.23 44.89 15.01
C LYS A 4 -33.74 44.88 15.38
N LEU A 5 -33.37 45.70 16.37
CA LEU A 5 -32.04 45.71 16.97
C LEU A 5 -31.74 44.41 17.72
N PHE A 6 -32.73 43.88 18.45
CA PHE A 6 -32.58 42.61 19.17
C PHE A 6 -32.42 41.42 18.23
N THR A 7 -33.19 41.37 17.14
CA THR A 7 -33.03 40.33 16.11
C THR A 7 -31.68 40.42 15.41
N LEU A 8 -31.19 41.63 15.12
CA LEU A 8 -29.89 41.81 14.48
C LEU A 8 -28.74 41.42 15.43
N ALA A 9 -28.83 41.81 16.70
CA ALA A 9 -27.86 41.43 17.72
C ALA A 9 -27.80 39.91 17.93
N SER A 10 -28.95 39.24 17.93
CA SER A 10 -29.01 37.77 18.06
C SER A 10 -28.38 37.04 16.87
N LEU A 11 -28.48 37.61 15.66
CA LEU A 11 -27.93 37.01 14.43
C LEU A 11 -26.40 37.14 14.38
N VAL A 12 -25.87 38.27 14.84
CA VAL A 12 -24.41 38.48 14.97
C VAL A 12 -23.82 37.57 16.05
N LEU A 13 -24.51 37.37 17.18
CA LEU A 13 -24.06 36.47 18.23
C LEU A 13 -23.98 35.00 17.77
N LEU A 14 -24.96 34.55 16.97
CA LEU A 14 -24.95 33.20 16.37
C LEU A 14 -23.87 33.04 15.29
N ALA A 15 -23.61 34.08 14.49
CA ALA A 15 -22.56 34.04 13.47
C ALA A 15 -21.14 33.98 14.09
N GLY A 16 -20.92 34.63 15.23
CA GLY A 16 -19.65 34.58 15.98
C GLY A 16 -19.38 33.23 16.66
N CYS A 17 -20.39 32.36 16.80
CA CYS A 17 -20.20 30.99 17.33
C CYS A 17 -19.64 30.01 16.28
N GLN A 18 -19.41 30.46 15.03
CA GLN A 18 -18.92 29.63 13.93
C GLN A 18 -17.39 29.48 13.88
N GLU A 19 -16.65 30.23 14.69
CA GLU A 19 -15.17 30.22 14.74
C GLU A 19 -14.61 28.81 15.01
N TYR A 20 -15.39 27.92 15.64
CA TYR A 20 -15.00 26.54 15.93
C TYR A 20 -15.40 25.49 14.88
N LEU A 21 -16.21 25.84 13.87
CA LEU A 21 -16.60 24.88 12.82
C LEU A 21 -15.58 24.79 11.69
N THR A 22 -14.71 25.79 11.56
CA THR A 22 -13.57 25.73 10.65
C THR A 22 -12.34 25.22 11.39
N ARG A 23 -12.27 23.89 11.62
CA ARG A 23 -11.01 23.23 11.98
C ARG A 23 -10.07 23.28 10.78
N SER A 24 -9.43 24.42 10.58
CA SER A 24 -8.35 24.60 9.64
C SER A 24 -7.06 24.08 10.29
N ASP A 25 -6.98 22.75 10.48
CA ASP A 25 -5.73 22.05 10.84
C ASP A 25 -4.67 22.16 9.72
N MET A 26 -5.02 22.78 8.60
CA MET A 26 -4.09 23.07 7.52
C MET A 26 -3.30 24.32 7.88
N VAL A 27 -2.08 24.09 8.36
CA VAL A 27 -0.90 24.95 8.13
C VAL A 27 -1.11 25.67 6.79
N SER A 28 -1.05 27.01 6.83
CA SER A 28 -1.64 27.91 5.83
C SER A 28 -1.65 27.42 4.37
N PRO A 29 -2.64 27.83 3.55
CA PRO A 29 -2.70 27.46 2.13
C PRO A 29 -1.45 27.87 1.32
N TYR A 30 -0.57 28.70 1.87
CA TYR A 30 0.73 29.09 1.32
C TYR A 30 1.93 28.73 2.22
N THR A 31 1.69 28.18 3.40
CA THR A 31 2.74 27.84 4.38
C THR A 31 3.12 26.40 4.19
N GLY A 32 4.24 26.22 3.50
CA GLY A 32 4.82 24.92 3.25
C GLY A 32 5.43 24.95 1.88
N ASN A 33 6.73 24.64 1.82
CA ASN A 33 7.43 24.51 0.56
C ASN A 33 6.99 23.24 -0.21
N ALA A 34 5.77 22.74 0.03
CA ALA A 34 5.25 21.49 -0.50
C ALA A 34 5.19 21.52 -2.03
N ALA A 35 4.84 22.65 -2.64
CA ALA A 35 4.85 22.79 -4.10
C ALA A 35 6.27 22.64 -4.69
N VAL A 36 7.27 23.27 -4.07
CA VAL A 36 8.67 23.18 -4.52
C VAL A 36 9.27 21.80 -4.19
N THR A 37 8.94 21.24 -3.03
CA THR A 37 9.34 19.87 -2.65
C THR A 37 8.72 18.86 -3.61
N ASN A 38 7.45 19.00 -3.97
CA ASN A 38 6.80 18.15 -4.97
C ASN A 38 7.45 18.30 -6.34
N GLN A 39 7.82 19.52 -6.75
CA GLN A 39 8.57 19.73 -7.99
C GLN A 39 9.94 19.04 -7.95
N ALA A 40 10.68 19.16 -6.84
CA ALA A 40 11.97 18.51 -6.68
C ALA A 40 11.84 16.97 -6.68
N GLN A 41 10.81 16.42 -6.04
CA GLN A 41 10.55 14.98 -5.99
C GLN A 41 10.02 14.41 -7.32
N GLN A 42 9.26 15.21 -8.07
CA GLN A 42 8.75 14.84 -9.40
C GLN A 42 9.71 15.21 -10.53
N THR A 43 10.84 15.84 -10.21
CA THR A 43 11.91 16.05 -11.19
C THR A 43 12.41 14.67 -11.60
N ILE A 44 12.17 14.32 -12.86
CA ILE A 44 12.60 13.07 -13.45
C ILE A 44 14.12 13.11 -13.48
N ASP A 45 14.75 12.46 -12.51
CA ASP A 45 16.17 12.13 -12.58
C ASP A 45 16.31 10.97 -13.58
N PRO A 46 16.90 11.19 -14.77
CA PRO A 46 17.08 10.10 -15.71
C PRO A 46 17.95 9.02 -15.07
N TRP A 47 17.52 7.77 -15.17
CA TRP A 47 18.32 6.66 -14.69
C TRP A 47 19.71 6.72 -15.32
N PRO A 48 20.79 6.63 -14.52
CA PRO A 48 22.13 6.67 -15.06
C PRO A 48 22.35 5.49 -16.02
N ARG A 49 23.13 5.71 -17.09
CA ARG A 49 23.18 4.81 -18.25
C ARG A 49 23.52 3.35 -17.90
N TYR A 50 24.29 3.11 -16.84
CA TYR A 50 24.65 1.77 -16.39
C TYR A 50 23.46 0.96 -15.83
N VAL A 51 22.35 1.60 -15.46
CA VAL A 51 21.13 0.91 -14.98
C VAL A 51 20.45 0.14 -16.10
N TYR A 52 20.66 0.57 -17.35
CA TYR A 52 20.18 -0.13 -18.54
C TYR A 52 21.10 -1.27 -18.97
N ASP A 53 22.23 -1.48 -18.28
CA ASP A 53 23.14 -2.56 -18.58
C ASP A 53 22.60 -3.89 -18.04
N THR A 54 22.18 -4.76 -18.95
CA THR A 54 21.69 -6.11 -18.65
C THR A 54 22.76 -7.18 -18.91
N ASP A 55 24.00 -6.79 -19.21
CA ASP A 55 25.15 -7.69 -19.37
C ASP A 55 25.62 -8.23 -18.02
N LEU A 56 24.84 -9.18 -17.48
CA LEU A 56 25.19 -9.89 -16.27
C LEU A 56 26.35 -10.85 -16.58
N LYS A 57 27.55 -10.55 -16.07
CA LYS A 57 28.70 -11.46 -16.11
C LYS A 57 28.45 -12.66 -15.20
N THR A 58 27.80 -13.69 -15.76
CA THR A 58 27.55 -14.96 -15.07
C THR A 58 28.38 -16.10 -15.66
N SER A 59 28.73 -17.07 -14.82
CA SER A 59 29.34 -18.32 -15.27
C SER A 59 28.25 -19.32 -15.66
N GLY A 60 28.23 -19.75 -16.93
CA GLY A 60 27.28 -20.76 -17.41
C GLY A 60 27.34 -22.08 -16.63
N LYS A 61 28.52 -22.43 -16.12
CA LYS A 61 28.69 -23.57 -15.20
C LYS A 61 27.87 -23.38 -13.92
N ARG A 62 27.95 -22.21 -13.29
CA ARG A 62 27.21 -21.91 -12.05
C ARG A 62 25.69 -21.94 -12.29
N GLN A 63 25.23 -21.46 -13.44
CA GLN A 63 23.81 -21.52 -13.81
C GLN A 63 23.35 -22.97 -14.01
N ALA A 64 24.12 -23.78 -14.73
CA ALA A 64 23.80 -25.20 -14.92
C ALA A 64 23.78 -25.96 -13.59
N ASP A 65 24.73 -25.68 -12.70
CA ASP A 65 24.81 -26.30 -11.38
C ASP A 65 23.59 -25.91 -10.52
N ALA A 66 23.16 -24.65 -10.55
CA ALA A 66 21.96 -24.18 -9.85
C ALA A 66 20.67 -24.86 -10.35
N ILE A 67 20.52 -25.00 -11.68
CA ILE A 67 19.36 -25.68 -12.27
C ILE A 67 19.31 -27.15 -11.86
N ARG A 68 20.44 -27.87 -11.88
CA ARG A 68 20.49 -29.27 -11.46
C ARG A 68 20.11 -29.42 -9.99
N ASN A 69 20.69 -28.61 -9.11
CA ASN A 69 20.39 -28.66 -7.68
C ASN A 69 18.92 -28.37 -7.40
N TYR A 70 18.31 -27.40 -8.11
CA TYR A 70 16.89 -27.10 -7.97
C TYR A 70 16.01 -28.29 -8.38
N ARG A 71 16.30 -28.89 -9.53
CA ARG A 71 15.57 -30.07 -10.01
C ARG A 71 15.69 -31.24 -9.05
N ASP A 72 16.89 -31.56 -8.60
CA ASP A 72 17.13 -32.68 -7.69
C ASP A 72 16.43 -32.46 -6.35
N ALA A 73 16.45 -31.24 -5.81
CA ALA A 73 15.71 -30.88 -4.59
C ALA A 73 14.20 -30.96 -4.78
N HIS A 74 13.69 -30.55 -5.95
CA HIS A 74 12.28 -30.65 -6.29
C HIS A 74 11.84 -32.12 -6.39
N GLU A 75 12.58 -32.96 -7.10
CA GLU A 75 12.35 -34.41 -7.19
C GLU A 75 12.37 -35.07 -5.79
N ALA A 76 13.35 -34.72 -4.96
CA ALA A 76 13.43 -35.20 -3.58
C ALA A 76 12.24 -34.75 -2.72
N SER A 77 11.75 -33.52 -2.89
CA SER A 77 10.57 -33.01 -2.20
C SER A 77 9.27 -33.72 -2.61
N GLN A 78 9.18 -34.13 -3.87
CA GLN A 78 8.04 -34.89 -4.40
C GLN A 78 8.09 -36.38 -4.04
N ALA A 79 9.29 -36.91 -3.81
CA ALA A 79 9.51 -38.27 -3.34
C ALA A 79 9.21 -38.44 -1.84
N VAL A 80 9.00 -37.36 -1.07
CA VAL A 80 8.47 -37.46 0.29
C VAL A 80 7.03 -37.94 0.18
N PRO A 81 6.69 -39.15 0.66
CA PRO A 81 5.32 -39.63 0.59
C PRO A 81 4.41 -38.66 1.33
N ASN A 82 3.18 -38.53 0.82
CA ASN A 82 2.06 -37.73 1.33
C ASN A 82 1.63 -38.04 2.80
N ALA A 83 2.50 -38.71 3.57
CA ALA A 83 2.31 -39.22 4.91
C ALA A 83 2.64 -38.21 6.02
N LEU A 84 3.07 -36.98 5.70
CA LEU A 84 3.33 -35.92 6.68
C LEU A 84 2.35 -34.74 6.60
N LEU A 85 1.27 -34.84 5.81
CA LEU A 85 0.16 -33.91 5.95
C LEU A 85 -0.53 -34.17 7.30
N PRO A 86 -0.64 -33.20 8.22
CA PRO A 86 -1.49 -33.37 9.39
C PRO A 86 -2.92 -33.63 8.92
N ALA A 87 -3.58 -34.59 9.55
CA ALA A 87 -4.87 -35.18 9.20
C ALA A 87 -6.08 -34.21 9.26
N GLN A 88 -6.05 -33.08 8.55
CA GLN A 88 -7.11 -32.07 8.58
C GLN A 88 -7.97 -31.95 7.32
N GLN A 89 -7.78 -32.76 6.28
CA GLN A 89 -8.54 -32.63 5.02
C GLN A 89 -9.53 -33.78 4.74
N GLN A 90 -9.86 -34.64 5.71
CA GLN A 90 -10.83 -35.74 5.50
C GLN A 90 -12.18 -35.57 6.22
N ALA A 91 -12.43 -34.41 6.84
CA ALA A 91 -13.68 -34.11 7.55
C ALA A 91 -14.49 -32.98 6.92
N SER A 92 -14.45 -32.81 5.59
CA SER A 92 -15.21 -31.75 4.90
C SER A 92 -15.74 -32.24 3.56
N GLY A 93 -16.88 -32.95 3.59
CA GLY A 93 -17.57 -33.30 2.34
C GLY A 93 -18.67 -34.35 2.42
N ALA A 94 -18.80 -35.10 3.52
CA ALA A 94 -19.88 -36.07 3.69
C ALA A 94 -21.09 -35.48 4.44
N SER A 95 -21.74 -34.45 3.88
CA SER A 95 -23.06 -34.01 4.35
C SER A 95 -23.75 -33.05 3.36
N SER A 96 -24.34 -33.57 2.29
CA SER A 96 -25.55 -32.99 1.68
C SER A 96 -26.16 -33.97 0.67
N THR A 97 -27.07 -34.82 1.15
CA THR A 97 -28.01 -35.54 0.29
C THR A 97 -29.37 -35.54 0.98
N GLN A 98 -30.37 -35.08 0.22
CA GLN A 98 -31.82 -35.08 0.46
C GLN A 98 -32.43 -34.07 1.45
N GLN A 99 -33.02 -33.01 0.88
CA GLN A 99 -34.48 -32.82 0.92
C GLN A 99 -34.99 -32.50 -0.48
#